data_AF-A0A929SQT5-F1
#
_entry.id   AF-A0A929SQT5-F1
#
_cell.length_a   1.000
_cell.length_b   1.000
_cell.length_c   1.000
_cell.angle_alpha   90.00
_cell.angle_beta   90.00
_cell.angle_gamma   90.00
#
_symmetry.space_group_name_H-M   'P 1'
#
loop_
_entity.id
_entity.type
_entity.pdbx_description
1 polymer ?
#
loop_
_entity_poly.entity_id
_entity_poly.type
_entity_poly.pdbx_seq_one_letter_code
_entity_poly.pdbx_strand_id
1 'polypeptide(L)'
;MGKNVKQYENILEKIIIKFGIEVENKENALEVIGCLKEKKISISTINVYPNIVNIKSNKVSNIIDAFIESNLPIEILEKNPSIIEKTTGARVKKIAELLNEKILSKKMLEKFPEIVAVGKNDNILNILKLFQNIKVEKKYFETVGGDILAYGDSAEIKKIIAVLEKYDLLKAVLKKYPKVFYSNNSSVIEDIIALYKNPKEKLRIKYIKKTSRNFS
;
A
#
# COMPACT_ATOMS: atom_id res chain seq x y z
N MET A 1 -37.10 -15.49 -3.96
CA MET A 1 -36.07 -15.17 -2.94
C MET A 1 -35.47 -16.41 -2.25
N GLY A 2 -36.21 -17.50 -1.98
CA GLY A 2 -35.70 -18.63 -1.15
C GLY A 2 -34.62 -19.58 -1.73
N LYS A 3 -34.39 -19.65 -3.05
CA LYS A 3 -33.36 -20.56 -3.63
C LYS A 3 -31.92 -20.04 -3.53
N ASN A 4 -31.73 -18.71 -3.62
CA ASN A 4 -30.39 -18.10 -3.57
C ASN A 4 -29.82 -18.10 -2.16
N VAL A 5 -30.68 -17.95 -1.13
CA VAL A 5 -30.25 -17.94 0.28
C VAL A 5 -29.57 -19.25 0.66
N LYS A 6 -30.19 -20.41 0.37
CA LYS A 6 -29.59 -21.73 0.65
C LYS A 6 -28.25 -21.94 -0.05
N GLN A 7 -28.09 -21.42 -1.27
CA GLN A 7 -26.81 -21.49 -1.97
C GLN A 7 -25.74 -20.64 -1.28
N TYR A 8 -26.08 -19.45 -0.79
CA TYR A 8 -25.14 -18.55 -0.11
C TYR A 8 -24.76 -19.09 1.27
N GLU A 9 -25.71 -19.70 2.00
CA GLU A 9 -25.43 -20.40 3.25
C GLU A 9 -24.43 -21.53 3.05
N ASN A 10 -24.63 -22.38 2.04
CA ASN A 10 -23.67 -23.44 1.70
C ASN A 10 -22.27 -22.90 1.34
N ILE A 11 -22.20 -21.72 0.71
CA ILE A 11 -20.91 -21.06 0.43
C ILE A 11 -20.28 -20.58 1.74
N LEU A 12 -21.04 -19.91 2.59
CA LEU A 12 -20.58 -19.37 3.87
C LEU A 12 -20.07 -20.48 4.80
N GLU A 13 -20.81 -21.58 4.95
CA GLU A 13 -20.40 -22.73 5.76
C GLU A 13 -19.06 -23.32 5.28
N LYS A 14 -18.89 -23.47 3.96
CA LYS A 14 -17.62 -23.94 3.39
C LYS A 14 -16.47 -22.99 3.67
N ILE A 15 -16.71 -21.67 3.64
CA ILE A 15 -15.69 -20.67 3.95
C ILE A 15 -15.31 -20.73 5.44
N ILE A 16 -16.30 -20.79 6.34
CA ILE A 16 -16.08 -20.90 7.79
C ILE A 16 -15.23 -22.13 8.09
N ILE A 17 -15.62 -23.30 7.57
CA ILE A 17 -14.91 -24.56 7.81
C ILE A 17 -13.49 -24.50 7.23
N LYS A 18 -13.34 -24.00 6.00
CA LYS A 18 -12.05 -23.99 5.29
C LYS A 18 -11.03 -23.02 5.89
N PHE A 19 -11.47 -21.84 6.31
CA PHE A 19 -10.59 -20.76 6.73
C PHE A 19 -10.60 -20.49 8.23
N GLY A 20 -11.49 -21.14 9.00
CA GLY A 20 -11.60 -20.94 10.44
C GLY A 20 -11.97 -19.50 10.82
N ILE A 21 -12.73 -18.80 9.96
CA ILE A 21 -13.15 -17.42 10.24
C ILE A 21 -14.32 -17.39 11.21
N GLU A 22 -14.27 -16.45 12.15
CA GLU A 22 -15.42 -16.10 12.98
C GLU A 22 -16.31 -15.14 12.21
N VAL A 23 -17.59 -15.47 12.08
CA VAL A 23 -18.57 -14.61 11.39
C VAL A 23 -19.34 -13.82 12.43
N GLU A 24 -19.10 -12.51 12.47
CA GLU A 24 -19.71 -11.62 13.47
C GLU A 24 -21.22 -11.46 13.25
N ASN A 25 -21.65 -11.39 11.98
CA ASN A 25 -23.04 -11.25 11.60
C ASN A 25 -23.34 -12.10 10.35
N LYS A 26 -24.14 -13.16 10.53
CA LYS A 26 -24.49 -14.10 9.46
C LYS A 26 -25.27 -13.44 8.32
N GLU A 27 -26.21 -12.54 8.62
CA GLU A 27 -27.01 -11.85 7.60
C GLU A 27 -26.12 -10.97 6.72
N ASN A 28 -25.25 -10.16 7.34
CA ASN A 28 -24.27 -9.35 6.61
C ASN A 28 -23.35 -10.21 5.72
N ALA A 29 -22.85 -11.33 6.25
CA ALA A 29 -21.99 -12.24 5.49
C ALA A 29 -22.70 -12.83 4.26
N LEU A 30 -23.99 -13.19 4.39
CA LEU A 30 -24.80 -13.66 3.26
C LEU A 30 -25.04 -12.55 2.23
N GLU A 31 -25.29 -11.32 2.69
CA GLU A 31 -25.41 -10.15 1.80
C GLU A 31 -24.11 -9.86 1.04
N VAL A 32 -22.94 -10.00 1.68
CA VAL A 32 -21.64 -9.88 1.00
C VAL A 32 -21.50 -10.93 -0.11
N ILE A 33 -21.84 -12.19 0.17
CA ILE A 33 -21.81 -13.26 -0.84
C ILE A 33 -22.79 -12.95 -1.98
N GLY A 34 -24.00 -12.49 -1.66
CA GLY A 34 -24.99 -12.06 -2.63
C GLY A 34 -24.50 -10.92 -3.52
N CYS A 35 -23.91 -9.89 -2.91
CA CYS A 35 -23.32 -8.75 -3.61
C CYS A 35 -22.26 -9.18 -4.63
N LEU A 36 -21.34 -10.07 -4.24
CA LEU A 36 -20.32 -10.60 -5.14
C LEU A 36 -20.96 -11.36 -6.31
N LYS A 37 -21.97 -12.21 -6.06
CA LYS A 37 -22.67 -12.95 -7.12
C LYS A 37 -23.41 -12.03 -8.10
N GLU A 38 -24.18 -11.09 -7.57
CA GLU A 38 -25.02 -10.18 -8.36
C GLU A 38 -24.16 -9.28 -9.25
N LYS A 39 -23.04 -8.79 -8.73
CA LYS A 39 -22.08 -7.95 -9.47
C LYS A 39 -21.08 -8.76 -10.29
N LYS A 40 -21.31 -10.07 -10.46
CA LYS A 40 -20.48 -11.01 -11.24
C LYS A 40 -19.01 -11.04 -10.82
N ILE A 41 -18.74 -10.78 -9.54
CA ILE A 41 -17.43 -10.95 -8.93
C ILE A 41 -17.23 -12.42 -8.59
N SER A 42 -16.05 -12.95 -8.91
CA SER A 42 -15.74 -14.34 -8.60
C SER A 42 -15.80 -14.60 -7.10
N ILE A 43 -16.45 -15.69 -6.70
CA ILE A 43 -16.46 -16.15 -5.30
C ILE A 43 -15.05 -16.54 -4.83
N SER A 44 -14.11 -16.80 -5.74
CA SER A 44 -12.70 -16.99 -5.38
C SER A 44 -12.10 -15.77 -4.68
N THR A 45 -12.67 -14.58 -4.85
CA THR A 45 -12.33 -13.36 -4.09
C THR A 45 -12.36 -13.63 -2.58
N ILE A 46 -13.34 -14.39 -2.10
CA ILE A 46 -13.42 -14.74 -0.67
C ILE A 46 -12.31 -15.72 -0.27
N ASN A 47 -11.83 -16.58 -1.18
CA ASN A 47 -10.67 -17.43 -0.87
C ASN A 47 -9.38 -16.61 -0.71
N VAL A 48 -9.26 -15.48 -1.41
CA VAL A 48 -8.10 -14.59 -1.32
C VAL A 48 -8.15 -13.75 -0.04
N TYR A 49 -9.34 -13.26 0.33
CA TYR A 49 -9.55 -12.52 1.56
C TYR A 49 -10.83 -12.97 2.29
N PRO A 50 -10.77 -14.03 3.10
CA PRO A 50 -11.95 -14.61 3.77
C PRO A 50 -12.71 -13.62 4.65
N ASN A 51 -12.00 -12.73 5.32
CA ASN A 51 -12.58 -11.71 6.20
C ASN A 51 -13.45 -10.68 5.48
N ILE A 52 -13.49 -10.68 4.14
CA ILE A 52 -14.43 -9.84 3.37
C ILE A 52 -15.88 -10.01 3.81
N VAL A 53 -16.28 -11.22 4.28
CA VAL A 53 -17.65 -11.49 4.73
C VAL A 53 -18.04 -10.75 6.02
N ASN A 54 -17.06 -10.26 6.78
CA ASN A 54 -17.28 -9.45 7.97
C ASN A 54 -17.25 -7.95 7.67
N ILE A 55 -16.90 -7.54 6.45
CA ILE A 55 -17.04 -6.14 6.03
C ILE A 55 -18.52 -5.85 5.83
N LYS A 56 -18.96 -4.65 6.24
CA LYS A 56 -20.32 -4.18 5.99
C LYS A 56 -20.70 -4.34 4.50
N SER A 57 -21.79 -5.05 4.22
CA SER A 57 -22.26 -5.38 2.86
C SER A 57 -22.41 -4.14 1.97
N ASN A 58 -22.94 -3.05 2.52
CA ASN A 58 -23.07 -1.77 1.82
C ASN A 58 -21.72 -1.19 1.39
N LYS A 59 -20.66 -1.34 2.20
CA LYS A 59 -19.31 -0.91 1.85
C LYS A 59 -18.76 -1.79 0.73
N VAL A 60 -18.92 -3.11 0.82
CA VAL A 60 -18.53 -4.03 -0.26
C VAL A 60 -19.19 -3.64 -1.58
N SER A 61 -20.51 -3.43 -1.58
CA SER A 61 -21.26 -3.00 -2.76
C SER A 61 -20.74 -1.69 -3.32
N ASN A 62 -20.62 -0.66 -2.47
CA ASN A 62 -20.19 0.68 -2.88
C ASN A 62 -18.79 0.69 -3.50
N ILE A 63 -17.87 -0.15 -3.01
CA ILE A 63 -16.53 -0.25 -3.61
C ILE A 63 -16.60 -0.95 -4.98
N ILE A 64 -17.32 -2.06 -5.10
CA ILE A 64 -17.45 -2.78 -6.38
C ILE A 64 -18.11 -1.87 -7.42
N ASP A 65 -19.17 -1.15 -7.05
CA ASP A 65 -19.84 -0.19 -7.92
C ASP A 65 -18.89 0.91 -8.39
N ALA A 66 -18.07 1.45 -7.49
CA ALA A 66 -17.07 2.45 -7.86
C ALA A 66 -16.04 1.89 -8.87
N PHE A 67 -15.62 0.64 -8.76
CA PHE A 67 -14.73 0.00 -9.75
C PHE A 67 -15.41 -0.10 -11.12
N ILE A 68 -16.65 -0.60 -11.15
CA ILE A 68 -17.42 -0.81 -12.38
C ILE A 68 -17.71 0.54 -13.07
N GLU A 69 -18.28 1.49 -12.34
CA GLU A 69 -18.69 2.80 -12.87
C GLU A 69 -17.51 3.62 -13.40
N SER A 70 -16.34 3.49 -12.79
CA SER A 70 -15.13 4.22 -13.20
C SER A 70 -14.26 3.48 -14.22
N ASN A 71 -14.71 2.30 -14.67
CA ASN A 71 -13.98 1.42 -15.57
C ASN A 71 -12.58 1.04 -15.05
N LEU A 72 -12.43 0.94 -13.72
CA LEU A 72 -11.21 0.45 -13.10
C LEU A 72 -11.18 -1.09 -13.23
N PRO A 73 -10.08 -1.71 -13.70
CA PRO A 73 -10.06 -3.15 -13.96
C PRO A 73 -10.43 -3.97 -12.71
N ILE A 74 -11.54 -4.71 -12.81
CA ILE A 74 -12.08 -5.45 -11.67
C ILE A 74 -11.13 -6.55 -11.19
N GLU A 75 -10.26 -7.05 -12.07
CA GLU A 75 -9.25 -8.06 -11.71
C GLU A 75 -8.28 -7.56 -10.63
N ILE A 76 -8.05 -6.23 -10.50
CA ILE A 76 -7.24 -5.66 -9.43
C ILE A 76 -7.90 -5.93 -8.06
N LEU A 77 -9.23 -5.78 -8.00
CA LEU A 77 -10.04 -6.01 -6.81
C LEU A 77 -10.11 -7.51 -6.47
N GLU A 78 -10.36 -8.37 -7.46
CA GLU A 78 -10.48 -9.82 -7.25
C GLU A 78 -9.17 -10.45 -6.76
N LYS A 79 -8.03 -9.95 -7.25
CA LYS A 79 -6.71 -10.38 -6.79
C LYS A 79 -6.30 -9.76 -5.45
N ASN A 80 -6.89 -8.62 -5.07
CA ASN A 80 -6.52 -7.89 -3.86
C ASN A 80 -7.77 -7.37 -3.11
N PRO A 81 -8.64 -8.24 -2.58
CA PRO A 81 -9.94 -7.82 -2.06
C PRO A 81 -9.84 -7.03 -0.76
N SER A 82 -8.70 -7.07 -0.07
CA SER A 82 -8.40 -6.22 1.08
C SER A 82 -8.47 -4.72 0.77
N ILE A 83 -8.42 -4.31 -0.50
CA ILE A 83 -8.71 -2.93 -0.92
C ILE A 83 -10.07 -2.47 -0.39
N ILE A 84 -11.07 -3.35 -0.42
CA ILE A 84 -12.46 -3.04 -0.02
C ILE A 84 -12.52 -2.51 1.40
N GLU A 85 -11.72 -3.08 2.30
CA GLU A 85 -11.69 -2.67 3.70
C GLU A 85 -11.01 -1.31 3.89
N LYS A 86 -9.95 -1.05 3.13
CA LYS A 86 -9.08 0.12 3.31
C LYS A 86 -9.56 1.36 2.56
N THR A 87 -10.39 1.20 1.54
CA THR A 87 -10.73 2.30 0.62
C THR A 87 -12.17 2.83 0.74
N THR A 88 -12.47 3.85 -0.05
CA THR A 88 -13.81 4.42 -0.24
C THR A 88 -14.12 4.51 -1.73
N GLY A 89 -15.39 4.50 -2.12
CA GLY A 89 -15.79 4.60 -3.53
C GLY A 89 -15.29 5.89 -4.19
N ALA A 90 -15.30 7.00 -3.45
CA ALA A 90 -14.74 8.27 -3.91
C ALA A 90 -13.23 8.18 -4.22
N ARG A 91 -12.45 7.44 -3.42
CA ARG A 91 -11.02 7.22 -3.70
C ARG A 91 -10.81 6.34 -4.92
N VAL A 92 -11.60 5.27 -5.08
CA VAL A 92 -11.55 4.40 -6.25
C VAL A 92 -11.75 5.20 -7.54
N LYS A 93 -12.80 6.03 -7.60
CA LYS A 93 -13.08 6.89 -8.76
C LYS A 93 -11.91 7.83 -9.07
N LYS A 94 -11.36 8.47 -8.05
CA LYS A 94 -10.18 9.33 -8.15
C LYS A 94 -8.92 8.59 -8.66
N ILE A 95 -8.69 7.35 -8.24
CA ILE A 95 -7.57 6.55 -8.76
C ILE A 95 -7.82 6.10 -10.19
N ALA A 96 -9.07 5.82 -10.55
CA ALA A 96 -9.45 5.50 -11.92
C ALA A 96 -9.24 6.68 -12.88
N GLU A 97 -9.50 7.92 -12.45
CA GLU A 97 -9.15 9.13 -13.22
C GLU A 97 -7.65 9.15 -13.55
N LEU A 98 -6.78 8.93 -12.57
CA LEU A 98 -5.33 8.87 -12.81
C LEU A 98 -4.91 7.74 -13.74
N LEU A 99 -5.62 6.60 -13.73
CA LEU A 99 -5.39 5.51 -14.67
C LEU A 99 -5.83 5.92 -16.09
N ASN A 100 -7.01 6.50 -16.23
CA ASN A 100 -7.60 6.92 -17.51
C ASN A 100 -6.79 8.04 -18.18
N GLU A 101 -6.24 8.96 -17.38
CA GLU A 101 -5.32 10.01 -17.82
C GLU A 101 -3.90 9.48 -18.13
N LYS A 102 -3.67 8.17 -17.98
CA LYS A 102 -2.37 7.51 -18.18
C LYS A 102 -1.27 8.04 -17.25
N ILE A 103 -1.64 8.64 -16.12
CA ILE A 103 -0.71 9.05 -15.06
C ILE A 103 -0.24 7.80 -14.31
N LEU A 104 -1.19 6.93 -13.94
CA LEU A 104 -0.92 5.57 -13.47
C LEU A 104 -0.99 4.59 -14.64
N SER A 105 -0.57 3.34 -14.42
CA SER A 105 -0.74 2.27 -15.40
C SER A 105 -1.38 1.06 -14.74
N LYS A 106 -2.09 0.23 -15.53
CA LYS A 106 -2.72 -0.99 -15.02
C LYS A 106 -1.70 -1.86 -14.27
N LYS A 107 -0.51 -2.03 -14.87
CA LYS A 107 0.61 -2.79 -14.29
C LYS A 107 1.05 -2.25 -12.92
N MET A 108 1.05 -0.94 -12.73
CA MET A 108 1.37 -0.31 -11.45
C MET A 108 0.34 -0.69 -10.39
N LEU A 109 -0.95 -0.61 -10.70
CA LEU A 109 -2.03 -0.95 -9.77
C LEU A 109 -2.12 -2.45 -9.47
N GLU A 110 -1.84 -3.30 -10.46
CA GLU A 110 -1.81 -4.75 -10.27
C GLU A 110 -0.65 -5.18 -9.36
N LYS A 111 0.52 -4.55 -9.50
CA LYS A 111 1.70 -4.86 -8.69
C LYS A 111 1.65 -4.21 -7.31
N PHE A 112 1.07 -3.01 -7.22
CA PHE A 112 1.00 -2.20 -6.01
C PHE A 112 -0.46 -1.78 -5.74
N PRO A 113 -1.33 -2.73 -5.35
CA PRO A 113 -2.77 -2.50 -5.13
C PRO A 113 -3.06 -1.47 -4.03
N GLU A 114 -2.11 -1.27 -3.12
CA GLU A 114 -2.22 -0.30 -2.02
C GLU A 114 -2.34 1.15 -2.52
N ILE A 115 -1.92 1.43 -3.77
CA ILE A 115 -2.19 2.71 -4.43
C ILE A 115 -3.70 2.97 -4.51
N VAL A 116 -4.50 1.94 -4.84
CA VAL A 116 -5.96 2.03 -4.86
C VAL A 116 -6.55 2.09 -3.45
N ALA A 117 -5.94 1.35 -2.51
CA ALA A 117 -6.43 1.23 -1.15
C ALA A 117 -6.32 2.54 -0.37
N VAL A 118 -5.14 3.18 -0.40
CA VAL A 118 -4.80 4.28 0.50
C VAL A 118 -4.16 5.49 -0.18
N GLY A 119 -3.79 5.38 -1.47
CA GLY A 119 -3.17 6.46 -2.22
C GLY A 119 -4.03 7.74 -2.26
N LYS A 120 -3.37 8.90 -2.24
CA LYS A 120 -4.02 10.22 -2.31
C LYS A 120 -3.60 10.92 -3.60
N ASN A 121 -4.57 11.29 -4.45
CA ASN A 121 -4.31 11.82 -5.81
C ASN A 121 -3.26 12.93 -5.87
N ASP A 122 -3.46 14.04 -5.14
CA ASP A 122 -2.53 15.18 -5.21
C ASP A 122 -1.12 14.79 -4.76
N ASN A 123 -1.04 13.93 -3.75
CA ASN A 123 0.23 13.44 -3.24
C ASN A 123 0.93 12.51 -4.24
N ILE A 124 0.20 11.61 -4.90
CA ILE A 124 0.71 10.76 -5.99
C ILE A 124 1.31 11.64 -7.10
N LEU A 125 0.58 12.66 -7.54
CA LEU A 125 1.04 13.58 -8.58
C LEU A 125 2.31 14.32 -8.16
N ASN A 126 2.37 14.80 -6.91
CA ASN A 126 3.55 15.47 -6.39
C ASN A 126 4.76 14.54 -6.29
N ILE A 127 4.57 13.30 -5.84
CA ILE A 127 5.65 12.30 -5.80
C ILE A 127 6.17 12.01 -7.21
N LEU A 128 5.29 11.77 -8.19
CA LEU A 128 5.71 11.53 -9.57
C LEU A 128 6.53 12.70 -10.12
N LYS A 129 6.11 13.95 -9.87
CA LYS A 129 6.87 15.16 -10.26
C LYS A 129 8.24 15.22 -9.60
N LEU A 130 8.34 14.92 -8.29
CA LEU A 130 9.61 14.91 -7.58
C LEU A 130 10.59 13.90 -8.18
N PHE A 131 10.12 12.69 -8.48
CA PHE A 131 10.96 11.65 -9.08
C PHE A 131 11.33 11.96 -10.53
N GLN A 132 10.44 12.59 -11.29
CA GLN A 132 10.76 13.08 -12.63
C GLN A 132 11.90 14.12 -12.60
N ASN A 133 11.89 15.04 -11.62
CA ASN A 133 12.95 16.06 -11.48
C ASN A 133 14.34 15.46 -11.22
N ILE A 134 14.41 14.32 -10.53
CA ILE A 134 15.66 13.56 -10.33
C ILE A 134 15.89 12.50 -11.43
N LYS A 135 15.24 12.65 -12.60
CA LYS A 135 15.39 11.80 -13.79
C LYS A 135 15.02 10.32 -13.55
N VAL A 136 14.09 10.05 -12.64
CA VAL A 136 13.51 8.71 -12.44
C VAL A 136 12.23 8.57 -13.25
N GLU A 137 12.23 7.61 -14.18
CA GLU A 137 11.11 7.37 -15.09
C GLU A 137 9.93 6.67 -14.41
N LYS A 138 8.72 6.85 -14.97
CA LYS A 138 7.49 6.19 -14.52
C LYS A 138 7.63 4.66 -14.36
N LYS A 139 8.41 4.01 -15.22
CA LYS A 139 8.68 2.55 -15.20
C LYS A 139 9.25 2.07 -13.85
N TYR A 140 9.93 2.93 -13.11
CA TYR A 140 10.39 2.65 -11.76
C TYR A 140 9.23 2.29 -10.82
N PHE A 141 8.11 3.01 -10.91
CA PHE A 141 6.93 2.77 -10.07
C PHE A 141 6.14 1.53 -10.48
N GLU A 142 6.30 1.05 -11.72
CA GLU A 142 5.70 -0.21 -12.17
C GLU A 142 6.48 -1.45 -11.69
N THR A 143 7.70 -1.25 -11.18
CA THR A 143 8.64 -2.35 -10.91
C THR A 143 9.13 -2.39 -9.48
N VAL A 144 9.49 -1.24 -8.89
CA VAL A 144 10.17 -1.16 -7.59
C VAL A 144 9.49 -0.14 -6.67
N GLY A 145 9.13 1.04 -7.18
CA GLY A 145 8.76 2.18 -6.35
C GLY A 145 7.28 2.38 -6.09
N GLY A 146 6.38 1.48 -6.49
CA GLY A 146 4.93 1.76 -6.45
C GLY A 146 4.38 2.01 -5.04
N ASP A 147 4.91 1.35 -4.01
CA ASP A 147 4.53 1.59 -2.61
C ASP A 147 4.80 3.04 -2.15
N ILE A 148 5.75 3.73 -2.77
CA ILE A 148 6.02 5.14 -2.49
C ILE A 148 4.80 5.99 -2.85
N LEU A 149 4.05 5.63 -3.90
CA LEU A 149 2.83 6.34 -4.30
C LEU A 149 1.66 6.08 -3.34
N ALA A 150 1.65 4.93 -2.67
CA ALA A 150 0.62 4.58 -1.70
C ALA A 150 0.87 5.23 -0.33
N TYR A 151 2.12 5.17 0.15
CA TYR A 151 2.46 5.48 1.55
C TYR A 151 3.34 6.71 1.74
N GLY A 152 4.03 7.15 0.70
CA GLY A 152 4.95 8.28 0.79
C GLY A 152 4.22 9.59 1.07
N ASP A 153 4.87 10.50 1.79
CA ASP A 153 4.46 11.90 1.90
C ASP A 153 5.36 12.74 1.00
N SER A 154 4.78 13.47 0.03
CA SER A 154 5.56 14.21 -0.97
C SER A 154 6.47 15.29 -0.35
N ALA A 155 6.04 15.95 0.72
CA ALA A 155 6.85 16.97 1.38
C ALA A 155 8.03 16.34 2.12
N GLU A 156 7.81 15.19 2.76
CA GLU A 156 8.87 14.47 3.45
C GLU A 156 9.84 13.78 2.48
N ILE A 157 9.34 13.18 1.39
CA ILE A 157 10.15 12.59 0.33
C ILE A 157 11.12 13.61 -0.26
N LYS A 158 10.68 14.85 -0.48
CA LYS A 158 11.55 15.92 -0.98
C LYS A 158 12.77 16.14 -0.06
N LYS A 159 12.56 16.12 1.25
CA LYS A 159 13.65 16.24 2.23
C LYS A 159 14.54 15.00 2.24
N ILE A 160 13.94 13.81 2.17
CA ILE A 160 14.67 12.53 2.11
C ILE A 160 15.60 12.51 0.90
N ILE A 161 15.12 12.93 -0.29
CA ILE A 161 15.94 13.03 -1.50
C ILE A 161 17.16 13.93 -1.24
N ALA A 162 16.96 15.13 -0.69
CA ALA A 162 18.05 16.06 -0.39
C ALA A 162 19.08 15.47 0.60
N VAL A 163 18.63 14.76 1.64
CA VAL A 163 19.52 14.04 2.57
C VAL A 163 20.32 12.97 1.83
N LEU A 164 19.67 12.15 0.99
CA LEU A 164 20.34 11.08 0.27
C LEU A 164 21.33 11.60 -0.78
N GLU A 165 21.05 12.73 -1.42
CA GLU A 165 21.98 13.40 -2.34
C GLU A 165 23.21 13.94 -1.60
N LYS A 166 23.01 14.62 -0.46
CA LYS A 166 24.10 15.13 0.40
C LYS A 166 25.12 14.06 0.78
N TYR A 167 24.69 12.80 0.92
CA TYR A 167 25.55 11.69 1.30
C TYR A 167 25.90 10.72 0.15
N ASP A 168 25.54 11.04 -1.09
CA ASP A 168 25.75 10.22 -2.31
C ASP A 168 25.09 8.82 -2.27
N LEU A 169 23.94 8.70 -1.59
CA LEU A 169 23.23 7.43 -1.39
C LEU A 169 21.99 7.25 -2.27
N LEU A 170 21.50 8.32 -2.93
CA LEU A 170 20.22 8.32 -3.65
C LEU A 170 20.11 7.15 -4.64
N LYS A 171 21.12 6.95 -5.51
CA LYS A 171 21.11 5.89 -6.53
C LYS A 171 21.03 4.49 -5.93
N ALA A 172 21.74 4.25 -4.82
CA ALA A 172 21.73 2.96 -4.14
C ALA A 172 20.37 2.69 -3.48
N VAL A 173 19.79 3.71 -2.85
CA VAL A 173 18.47 3.63 -2.21
C VAL A 173 17.36 3.37 -3.22
N LEU A 174 17.34 4.12 -4.34
CA LEU A 174 16.37 3.89 -5.42
C LEU A 174 16.41 2.44 -5.92
N LYS A 175 17.61 1.85 -6.06
CA LYS A 175 17.74 0.49 -6.61
C LYS A 175 17.39 -0.61 -5.60
N LYS A 176 17.79 -0.46 -4.33
CA LYS A 176 17.77 -1.57 -3.36
C LYS A 176 16.80 -1.36 -2.20
N TYR A 177 16.53 -0.12 -1.82
CA TYR A 177 15.84 0.22 -0.57
C TYR A 177 14.77 1.32 -0.74
N PRO A 178 13.83 1.17 -1.70
CA PRO A 178 12.78 2.19 -1.95
C PRO A 178 11.91 2.47 -0.71
N LYS A 179 11.84 1.52 0.22
CA LYS A 179 11.13 1.65 1.49
C LYS A 179 11.56 2.85 2.35
N VAL A 180 12.80 3.33 2.17
CA VAL A 180 13.32 4.53 2.84
C VAL A 180 12.42 5.75 2.59
N PHE A 181 11.79 5.86 1.43
CA PHE A 181 10.97 7.03 1.06
C PHE A 181 9.62 7.13 1.79
N TYR A 182 9.20 6.11 2.55
CA TYR A 182 7.91 6.13 3.25
C TYR A 182 7.92 5.47 4.63
N SER A 183 9.08 5.00 5.13
CA SER A 183 9.15 4.32 6.43
C SER A 183 9.72 5.17 7.58
N ASN A 184 10.45 6.23 7.28
CA ASN A 184 11.03 7.13 8.27
C ASN A 184 11.03 8.56 7.73
N ASN A 185 11.13 9.53 8.63
CA ASN A 185 11.35 10.92 8.25
C ASN A 185 12.84 11.17 7.92
N SER A 186 13.08 12.28 7.23
CA SER A 186 14.40 12.74 6.77
C SER A 186 15.39 12.95 7.91
N SER A 187 14.94 13.46 9.07
CA SER A 187 15.83 13.69 10.21
C SER A 187 16.39 12.37 10.79
N VAL A 188 15.54 11.36 10.96
CA VAL A 188 15.98 10.02 11.41
C VAL A 188 16.94 9.41 10.39
N ILE A 189 16.65 9.53 9.09
CA ILE A 189 17.53 9.01 8.04
C ILE A 189 18.89 9.71 8.08
N GLU A 190 18.91 11.04 8.22
CA GLU A 190 20.15 11.82 8.30
C GLU A 190 20.96 11.46 9.55
N ASP A 191 20.33 11.32 10.72
CA ASP A 191 21.02 10.94 11.95
C ASP A 191 21.63 9.54 11.87
N ILE A 192 20.92 8.58 11.28
CA ILE A 192 21.46 7.23 11.06
C ILE A 192 22.69 7.29 10.13
N ILE A 193 22.59 7.99 9.00
CA ILE A 193 23.72 8.10 8.06
C ILE A 193 24.92 8.79 8.73
N ALA A 194 24.68 9.87 9.46
CA ALA A 194 25.72 10.60 10.19
C ALA A 194 26.39 9.74 11.28
N LEU A 195 25.60 8.96 12.02
CA LEU A 195 26.10 8.02 13.02
C LEU A 195 26.98 6.94 12.39
N TYR A 196 26.59 6.39 11.23
CA TYR A 196 27.40 5.39 10.51
C TYR A 196 28.70 5.98 9.96
N LYS A 197 28.68 7.21 9.42
CA LYS A 197 29.88 7.86 8.88
C LYS A 197 30.84 8.29 10.00
N ASN A 198 30.34 8.86 11.11
CA ASN A 198 31.15 9.39 12.22
C ASN A 198 30.66 8.93 13.60
N PRO A 199 30.77 7.63 13.93
CA PRO A 199 30.19 7.07 15.16
C PRO A 199 30.80 7.68 16.44
N LYS A 200 32.10 7.99 16.42
CA LYS A 200 32.82 8.54 17.58
C LYS A 200 32.32 9.92 17.99
N GLU A 201 32.03 10.78 17.02
CA GLU A 201 31.55 12.15 17.26
C GLU A 201 30.10 12.16 17.75
N LYS A 202 29.22 11.38 17.11
CA LYS A 202 27.79 11.34 17.45
C LYS A 202 27.49 10.60 18.75
N LEU A 203 28.22 9.53 19.08
CA LEU A 203 28.03 8.80 20.35
C LEU A 203 28.74 9.47 21.54
N ARG A 204 29.43 10.61 21.33
CA ARG A 204 30.24 11.30 22.36
C ARG A 204 31.17 10.33 23.11
N ILE A 205 31.69 9.32 22.43
CA ILE A 205 32.62 8.35 23.03
C ILE A 205 33.95 9.08 23.21
N LYS A 206 34.11 9.75 24.37
CA LYS A 206 35.41 10.20 24.83
C LYS A 206 36.25 8.96 25.09
N TYR A 207 37.42 8.89 24.46
CA TYR A 207 38.42 7.89 24.83
C TYR A 207 38.64 7.98 26.35
N ILE A 208 38.37 6.88 27.07
CA ILE A 208 39.05 6.67 28.35
C ILE A 208 40.52 6.47 27.95
N LYS A 209 41.32 7.53 28.06
CA LYS A 209 42.78 7.38 28.00
C LYS A 209 43.12 6.35 29.07
N LYS A 210 43.62 5.19 28.64
CA LYS A 210 44.21 4.20 29.53
C LYS A 210 45.35 4.93 30.24
N THR A 211 45.14 5.34 31.48
CA THR A 211 46.20 5.81 32.35
C THR A 211 47.09 4.61 32.60
N SER A 212 48.14 4.47 31.80
CA SER A 212 49.30 3.66 32.16
C SER A 212 49.89 4.28 33.42
N ARG A 213 49.45 3.79 34.58
CA ARG A 213 50.21 3.93 35.82
C ARG A 213 51.50 3.17 35.60
N ASN A 214 52.56 3.90 35.26
CA ASN A 214 53.90 3.40 35.46
C ASN A 214 54.06 3.24 36.98
N PHE A 215 54.02 2.00 37.45
CA PHE A 215 54.55 1.66 38.76
C PHE A 215 56.07 1.69 38.59
N SER A 216 56.67 2.82 38.95
CA SER A 216 58.09 2.93 39.27
C SER A 216 58.33 2.41 40.68
#